data_AF-A0A8S3TPC0-F1
#
_entry.id   AF-A0A8S3TPC0-F1
#
_cell.length_a   1.000
_cell.length_b   1.000
_cell.length_c   1.000
_cell.angle_alpha   90.00
_cell.angle_beta   90.00
_cell.angle_gamma   90.00
#
_symmetry.space_group_name_H-M   'P 1'
#
loop_
_entity.id
_entity.type
_entity.pdbx_description
1 polymer ?
#
loop_
_entity_poly.entity_id
_entity_poly.type
_entity_poly.pdbx_seq_one_letter_code
_entity_poly.pdbx_strand_id
1 'polypeptide(L)'
;MMAPLSEEEENYVRLALLLKGVAPRAIRTYFDRTFPPTYLPSTLNTHYDTLDNLKFRRVLNQTQWNLLFPTNGVPDSTTFDVTLMICLIRNLTSIIQPINGFDRLPLPVETTPGADLARIKWYRNILAHHDSNKIATADFNTAWSNISDAVSRLGGQPMNQECQELKVNSLDHNQIPRNIRGQIKEELEIWAEDDKMFIETNGAKRVSPLFIACFNGHTKTVELLLKNDADVNLKWEGLTPLDIARRENHCNIVHVLQKTK
;
A
#
# COMPACT_ATOMS: atom_id res chain seq x y z
N MET A 1 22.77 2.30 -20.09
CA MET A 1 21.46 1.71 -20.40
C MET A 1 21.16 0.71 -19.29
N MET A 2 20.02 0.81 -18.59
CA MET A 2 19.65 -0.22 -17.62
C MET A 2 19.36 -1.52 -18.37
N ALA A 3 19.69 -2.66 -17.78
CA ALA A 3 19.35 -3.97 -18.34
C ALA A 3 17.82 -4.13 -18.43
N PRO A 4 17.31 -4.85 -19.44
CA PRO A 4 15.89 -5.19 -19.51
C PRO A 4 15.50 -6.04 -18.29
N LEU A 5 14.30 -5.82 -17.77
CA LEU A 5 13.76 -6.63 -16.67
C LEU A 5 13.63 -8.09 -17.08
N SER A 6 13.82 -9.01 -16.13
CA SER A 6 13.40 -10.39 -16.32
C SER A 6 11.87 -10.49 -16.40
N GLU A 7 11.35 -11.60 -16.95
CA GLU A 7 9.91 -11.86 -16.97
C GLU A 7 9.29 -11.81 -15.55
N GLU A 8 10.00 -12.34 -14.55
CA GLU A 8 9.53 -12.33 -13.16
C GLU A 8 9.52 -10.94 -12.53
N GLU A 9 10.46 -10.07 -12.92
CA GLU A 9 10.50 -8.67 -12.49
C GLU A 9 9.39 -7.86 -13.16
N GLU A 10 9.13 -8.11 -14.44
CA GLU A 10 8.01 -7.55 -15.16
C GLU A 10 6.66 -7.97 -14.54
N ASN A 11 6.51 -9.25 -14.17
CA ASN A 11 5.33 -9.75 -13.45
C ASN A 11 5.11 -9.00 -12.14
N TYR A 12 6.16 -8.81 -11.34
CA TYR A 12 6.09 -8.03 -10.10
C TYR A 12 5.65 -6.59 -10.36
N VAL A 13 6.28 -5.91 -11.33
CA VAL A 13 5.96 -4.52 -11.70
C VAL A 13 4.50 -4.40 -12.14
N ARG A 14 3.99 -5.35 -12.94
CA ARG A 14 2.59 -5.37 -13.39
C ARG A 14 1.63 -5.49 -12.21
N LEU A 15 1.90 -6.37 -11.24
CA LEU A 15 1.07 -6.50 -10.03
C LEU A 15 1.14 -5.24 -9.16
N ALA A 16 2.31 -4.62 -9.03
CA ALA A 16 2.48 -3.37 -8.30
C ALA A 16 1.68 -2.24 -8.94
N LEU A 17 1.75 -2.09 -10.27
CA LEU A 17 0.95 -1.14 -11.06
C LEU A 17 -0.55 -1.35 -10.86
N LEU A 18 -1.00 -2.60 -10.91
CA LEU A 18 -2.40 -2.96 -10.72
C LEU A 18 -2.88 -2.59 -9.30
N LEU A 19 -2.12 -2.95 -8.27
CA LEU A 19 -2.51 -2.77 -6.86
C LEU A 19 -2.32 -1.35 -6.32
N LYS A 20 -1.31 -0.61 -6.79
CA LYS A 20 -1.01 0.77 -6.34
C LYS A 20 -1.60 1.84 -7.26
N GLY A 21 -1.95 1.49 -8.51
CA GLY A 21 -2.50 2.44 -9.49
C GLY A 21 -3.99 2.23 -9.78
N VAL A 22 -4.36 1.07 -10.33
CA VAL A 22 -5.73 0.81 -10.79
C VAL A 22 -6.67 0.48 -9.64
N ALA A 23 -6.26 -0.41 -8.74
CA ALA A 23 -7.11 -0.88 -7.65
C ALA A 23 -7.60 0.23 -6.69
N PRO A 24 -6.78 1.23 -6.28
CA PRO A 24 -7.27 2.33 -5.46
C PRO A 24 -8.37 3.14 -6.13
N ARG A 25 -8.29 3.33 -7.46
CA ARG A 25 -9.33 4.03 -8.23
C ARG A 25 -10.60 3.20 -8.32
N ALA A 26 -10.50 1.89 -8.54
CA ALA A 26 -11.67 1.01 -8.53
C ALA A 26 -12.37 0.99 -7.16
N ILE A 27 -11.60 0.93 -6.07
CA ILE A 27 -12.14 1.01 -4.71
C ILE A 27 -12.79 2.37 -4.47
N ARG A 28 -12.18 3.47 -4.94
CA ARG A 28 -12.77 4.81 -4.85
C ARG A 28 -14.08 4.91 -5.63
N THR A 29 -14.14 4.37 -6.85
CA THR A 29 -15.38 4.30 -7.64
C THR A 29 -16.49 3.54 -6.91
N TYR A 30 -16.16 2.44 -6.22
CA TYR A 30 -17.14 1.76 -5.36
C TYR A 30 -17.52 2.61 -4.14
N PHE A 31 -16.52 3.16 -3.44
CA PHE A 31 -16.70 4.02 -2.28
C PHE A 31 -17.62 5.20 -2.56
N ASP A 32 -17.40 5.95 -3.64
CA ASP A 32 -18.19 7.13 -3.99
C ASP A 32 -19.62 6.76 -4.43
N ARG A 33 -19.84 5.54 -4.94
CA ARG A 33 -21.21 5.03 -5.17
C ARG A 33 -21.92 4.70 -3.86
N THR A 34 -21.19 4.22 -2.87
CA THR A 34 -21.72 3.90 -1.53
C THR A 34 -21.90 5.14 -0.66
N PHE A 35 -20.97 6.09 -0.76
CA PHE A 35 -20.91 7.33 -0.01
C PHE A 35 -20.69 8.50 -0.98
N PRO A 36 -21.74 8.98 -1.67
CA PRO A 36 -21.60 10.05 -2.65
C PRO A 36 -20.90 11.27 -2.04
N PRO A 37 -19.90 11.89 -2.72
CA PRO A 37 -19.14 13.02 -2.18
C PRO A 37 -20.02 14.16 -1.64
N THR A 38 -21.14 14.43 -2.32
CA THR A 38 -22.13 15.44 -1.90
C THR A 38 -22.72 15.16 -0.50
N TYR A 39 -22.87 13.90 -0.12
CA TYR A 39 -23.46 13.47 1.15
C TYR A 39 -22.42 12.89 2.11
N LEU A 40 -21.14 12.87 1.73
CA LEU A 40 -20.06 12.31 2.54
C LEU A 40 -19.96 13.03 3.90
N PRO A 41 -19.97 14.38 4.00
CA PRO A 41 -19.89 15.06 5.30
C PRO A 41 -21.04 14.69 6.23
N SER A 42 -22.28 14.68 5.72
CA SER A 42 -23.45 14.28 6.51
C SER A 42 -23.39 12.81 6.93
N THR A 43 -22.93 11.92 6.04
CA THR A 43 -22.80 10.50 6.35
C THR A 43 -21.78 10.25 7.46
N LEU A 44 -20.64 10.93 7.41
CA LEU A 44 -19.61 10.83 8.44
C LEU A 44 -20.11 11.38 9.79
N ASN A 45 -20.84 12.50 9.79
CA ASN A 45 -21.45 13.05 11.00
C ASN A 45 -22.50 12.10 11.61
N THR A 46 -23.36 11.48 10.79
CA THR A 46 -24.33 10.49 11.26
C THR A 46 -23.67 9.29 11.93
N HIS A 47 -22.45 8.93 11.51
CA HIS A 47 -21.68 7.82 12.06
C HIS A 47 -20.53 8.25 12.98
N TYR A 48 -20.60 9.48 13.53
CA TYR A 48 -19.51 10.05 14.33
C TYR A 48 -19.09 9.12 15.48
N ASP A 49 -20.05 8.61 16.26
CA ASP A 49 -19.75 7.75 17.42
C ASP A 49 -19.04 6.44 17.02
N THR A 50 -19.45 5.85 15.89
CA THR A 50 -18.77 4.67 15.34
C THR A 50 -17.33 5.00 14.95
N LEU A 51 -17.12 6.14 14.28
CA LEU A 51 -15.79 6.57 13.85
C LEU A 51 -14.89 6.95 15.04
N ASP A 52 -15.44 7.63 16.05
CA ASP A 52 -14.72 7.98 17.27
C ASP A 52 -14.32 6.72 18.04
N ASN A 53 -15.19 5.71 18.11
CA ASN A 53 -14.83 4.41 18.66
C ASN A 53 -13.68 3.74 17.89
N LEU A 54 -13.70 3.78 16.56
CA LEU A 54 -12.62 3.24 15.73
C LEU A 54 -11.30 3.98 15.96
N LYS A 55 -11.34 5.30 16.16
CA LYS A 55 -10.17 6.09 16.55
C LYS A 55 -9.67 5.73 17.94
N PHE A 56 -10.55 5.64 18.92
CA PHE A 56 -10.22 5.22 20.29
C PHE A 56 -9.53 3.85 20.32
N ARG A 57 -10.00 2.92 19.48
CA ARG A 57 -9.41 1.58 19.30
C ARG A 57 -8.17 1.55 18.40
N ARG A 58 -7.69 2.70 17.94
CA ARG A 58 -6.52 2.86 17.05
C ARG A 58 -6.65 2.15 15.70
N VAL A 59 -7.88 1.89 15.26
CA VAL A 59 -8.15 1.43 13.89
C VAL A 59 -8.01 2.59 12.90
N LEU A 60 -8.40 3.79 13.32
CA LEU A 60 -8.13 5.05 12.60
C LEU A 60 -7.03 5.82 13.33
N ASN A 61 -6.03 6.30 12.60
CA ASN A 61 -4.99 7.18 13.15
C ASN A 61 -5.42 8.66 13.09
N GLN A 62 -4.64 9.55 13.70
CA GLN A 62 -4.98 10.99 13.75
C GLN A 62 -4.95 11.64 12.35
N THR A 63 -4.06 11.21 11.46
CA THR A 63 -4.00 11.71 10.08
C THR A 63 -5.28 11.37 9.32
N GLN A 64 -5.73 10.12 9.38
CA GLN A 64 -6.98 9.66 8.79
C GLN A 64 -8.17 10.37 9.41
N TRP A 65 -8.17 10.58 10.73
CA TRP A 65 -9.21 11.37 11.40
C TRP A 65 -9.32 12.78 10.84
N ASN A 66 -8.19 13.45 10.62
CA ASN A 66 -8.17 14.80 10.05
C ASN A 66 -8.65 14.84 8.60
N LEU A 67 -8.59 13.73 7.86
CA LEU A 67 -9.19 13.63 6.52
C LEU A 67 -10.73 13.49 6.60
N LEU A 68 -11.25 12.80 7.62
CA LEU A 68 -12.70 12.62 7.83
C LEU A 68 -13.36 13.87 8.40
N PHE A 69 -12.68 14.55 9.32
CA PHE A 69 -13.15 15.75 10.03
C PHE A 69 -12.10 16.86 9.95
N PRO A 70 -11.91 17.47 8.76
CA PRO A 70 -10.91 18.51 8.57
C PRO A 70 -11.27 19.78 9.33
N THR A 71 -10.27 20.50 9.82
CA THR A 71 -10.47 21.80 10.51
C THR A 71 -10.94 22.89 9.54
N ASN A 72 -10.58 22.78 8.26
CA ASN A 72 -10.97 23.69 7.19
C ASN A 72 -11.46 22.88 5.99
N GLY A 73 -12.61 23.26 5.43
CA GLY A 73 -13.20 22.61 4.27
C GLY A 73 -14.08 21.41 4.63
N VAL A 74 -14.33 20.56 3.65
CA VAL A 74 -15.14 19.34 3.77
C VAL A 74 -14.27 18.11 3.45
N PRO A 75 -14.57 16.94 4.01
CA PRO A 75 -13.88 15.70 3.66
C PRO A 75 -13.97 15.43 2.16
N ASP A 76 -12.82 15.11 1.55
CA ASP A 76 -12.70 14.81 0.13
C ASP A 76 -12.20 13.37 -0.02
N SER A 77 -13.07 12.51 -0.58
CA SER A 77 -12.75 11.10 -0.75
C SER A 77 -11.49 10.91 -1.59
N THR A 78 -11.16 11.80 -2.54
CA THR A 78 -9.97 11.67 -3.41
C THR A 78 -8.65 11.63 -2.64
N THR A 79 -8.65 12.15 -1.41
CA THR A 79 -7.48 12.16 -0.51
C THR A 79 -7.33 10.87 0.30
N PHE A 80 -8.34 10.00 0.31
CA PHE A 80 -8.35 8.80 1.14
C PHE A 80 -7.50 7.69 0.50
N ASP A 81 -6.71 7.02 1.33
CA ASP A 81 -6.01 5.80 0.96
C ASP A 81 -6.96 4.57 0.92
N VAL A 82 -6.49 3.47 0.33
CA VAL A 82 -7.26 2.22 0.20
C VAL A 82 -7.67 1.65 1.56
N THR A 83 -6.79 1.70 2.56
CA THR A 83 -7.05 1.15 3.88
C THR A 83 -8.17 1.94 4.59
N LEU A 84 -8.15 3.27 4.48
CA LEU A 84 -9.21 4.14 5.00
C LEU A 84 -10.55 3.87 4.31
N MET A 85 -10.58 3.83 2.97
CA MET A 85 -11.81 3.53 2.22
C MET A 85 -12.41 2.17 2.60
N ILE A 86 -11.59 1.12 2.68
CA ILE A 86 -12.05 -0.22 3.11
C ILE A 86 -12.56 -0.19 4.55
N CYS A 87 -11.88 0.52 5.44
CA CYS A 87 -12.29 0.66 6.84
C CYS A 87 -13.67 1.30 6.96
N LEU A 88 -13.91 2.40 6.25
CA LEU A 88 -15.20 3.09 6.23
C LEU A 88 -16.30 2.20 5.64
N ILE A 89 -16.07 1.57 4.49
CA ILE A 89 -17.06 0.66 3.88
C ILE A 89 -17.44 -0.46 4.86
N ARG A 90 -16.45 -1.10 5.48
CA ARG A 90 -16.66 -2.23 6.40
C ARG A 90 -17.47 -1.84 7.64
N ASN A 91 -17.28 -0.64 8.18
CA ASN A 91 -17.84 -0.26 9.47
C ASN A 91 -19.10 0.61 9.37
N LEU A 92 -19.32 1.27 8.23
CA LEU A 92 -20.46 2.17 8.03
C LEU A 92 -21.53 1.60 7.09
N THR A 93 -21.37 0.35 6.64
CA THR A 93 -22.35 -0.33 5.79
C THR A 93 -22.59 -1.77 6.25
N SER A 94 -23.70 -2.35 5.77
CA SER A 94 -24.02 -3.76 5.96
C SER A 94 -23.37 -4.66 4.88
N ILE A 95 -22.10 -4.43 4.57
CA ILE A 95 -21.38 -5.24 3.58
C ILE A 95 -21.17 -6.67 4.08
N ILE A 96 -21.40 -7.65 3.22
CA ILE A 96 -21.22 -9.07 3.55
C ILE A 96 -19.72 -9.34 3.73
N GLN A 97 -19.36 -9.85 4.91
CA GLN A 97 -18.00 -10.26 5.22
C GLN A 97 -17.62 -11.51 4.41
N PRO A 98 -16.36 -11.65 3.94
CA PRO A 98 -15.88 -12.89 3.35
C PRO A 98 -15.91 -14.03 4.37
N ILE A 99 -16.03 -15.28 3.91
CA ILE A 99 -16.08 -16.47 4.79
C ILE A 99 -14.89 -16.51 5.76
N ASN A 100 -13.69 -16.14 5.29
CA ASN A 100 -12.45 -16.16 6.08
C ASN A 100 -12.18 -14.83 6.83
N GLY A 101 -13.10 -13.88 6.78
CA GLY A 101 -12.91 -12.52 7.29
C GLY A 101 -12.12 -11.60 6.36
N PHE A 102 -11.94 -10.34 6.78
CA PHE A 102 -11.32 -9.28 5.97
C PHE A 102 -9.77 -9.29 5.97
N ASP A 103 -9.17 -10.14 6.82
CA ASP A 103 -7.71 -10.17 7.05
C ASP A 103 -7.05 -11.44 6.47
N ARG A 104 -7.82 -12.26 5.76
CA ARG A 104 -7.36 -13.47 5.06
C ARG A 104 -7.81 -13.43 3.61
N LEU A 105 -7.11 -14.18 2.76
CA LEU A 105 -7.49 -14.31 1.35
C LEU A 105 -8.89 -14.97 1.26
N PRO A 106 -9.87 -14.32 0.62
CA PRO A 106 -11.16 -14.92 0.35
C PRO A 106 -11.05 -16.06 -0.66
N LEU A 107 -12.04 -16.96 -0.68
CA LEU A 107 -12.10 -18.00 -1.70
C LEU A 107 -12.23 -17.38 -3.10
N PRO A 108 -11.67 -18.01 -4.15
CA PRO A 108 -11.75 -17.47 -5.51
C PRO A 108 -13.21 -17.28 -6.01
N VAL A 109 -14.13 -18.10 -5.51
CA VAL A 109 -15.56 -18.06 -5.88
C VAL A 109 -16.33 -16.92 -5.23
N GLU A 110 -15.78 -16.27 -4.19
CA GLU A 110 -16.47 -15.18 -3.50
C GLU A 110 -16.36 -13.88 -4.30
N THR A 111 -17.45 -13.49 -4.96
CA THR A 111 -17.54 -12.30 -5.82
C THR A 111 -18.28 -11.13 -5.18
N THR A 112 -18.53 -11.19 -3.87
CA THR A 112 -19.16 -10.09 -3.14
C THR A 112 -18.20 -8.89 -3.01
N PRO A 113 -18.72 -7.65 -2.88
CA PRO A 113 -17.85 -6.49 -2.68
C PRO A 113 -16.93 -6.62 -1.45
N GLY A 114 -17.39 -7.25 -0.37
CA GLY A 114 -16.56 -7.49 0.81
C GLY A 114 -15.38 -8.41 0.52
N ALA A 115 -15.61 -9.48 -0.25
CA ALA A 115 -14.55 -10.38 -0.72
C ALA A 115 -13.59 -9.68 -1.67
N ASP A 116 -14.08 -8.86 -2.60
CA ASP A 116 -13.23 -8.12 -3.53
C ASP A 116 -12.31 -7.11 -2.80
N LEU A 117 -12.84 -6.38 -1.82
CA LEU A 117 -12.04 -5.46 -1.00
C LEU A 117 -10.99 -6.20 -0.16
N ALA A 118 -11.37 -7.31 0.48
CA ALA A 118 -10.45 -8.12 1.27
C ALA A 118 -9.35 -8.75 0.39
N ARG A 119 -9.68 -9.20 -0.82
CA ARG A 119 -8.75 -9.77 -1.79
C ARG A 119 -7.70 -8.75 -2.23
N ILE A 120 -8.12 -7.54 -2.61
CA ILE A 120 -7.20 -6.46 -2.99
C ILE A 120 -6.29 -6.10 -1.81
N LYS A 121 -6.85 -5.95 -0.61
CA LYS A 121 -6.07 -5.67 0.61
C LYS A 121 -5.03 -6.76 0.87
N TRP A 122 -5.41 -8.02 0.75
CA TRP A 122 -4.53 -9.17 0.99
C TRP A 122 -3.35 -9.17 0.00
N TYR A 123 -3.62 -9.08 -1.30
CA TYR A 123 -2.56 -9.07 -2.32
C TYR A 123 -1.64 -7.85 -2.20
N ARG A 124 -2.18 -6.68 -1.85
CA ARG A 124 -1.36 -5.49 -1.57
C ARG A 124 -0.40 -5.73 -0.40
N ASN A 125 -0.87 -6.37 0.67
CA ASN A 125 -0.03 -6.67 1.83
C ASN A 125 1.03 -7.74 1.52
N ILE A 126 0.67 -8.78 0.77
CA ILE A 126 1.63 -9.81 0.36
C ILE A 126 2.69 -9.24 -0.57
N LEU A 127 2.29 -8.44 -1.58
CA LEU A 127 3.24 -7.82 -2.50
C LEU A 127 4.19 -6.87 -1.77
N ALA A 128 3.70 -6.09 -0.79
CA ALA A 128 4.51 -5.20 0.03
C ALA A 128 5.48 -5.94 0.98
N HIS A 129 5.28 -7.23 1.20
CA HIS A 129 6.13 -8.09 2.03
C HIS A 129 6.82 -9.18 1.21
N HIS A 130 6.81 -9.07 -0.12
CA HIS A 130 7.46 -10.05 -0.98
C HIS A 130 8.98 -9.87 -0.89
N ASP A 131 9.70 -10.94 -0.57
CA ASP A 131 11.15 -10.89 -0.26
C ASP A 131 12.02 -10.63 -1.50
N SER A 132 11.44 -10.71 -2.70
CA SER A 132 12.11 -10.43 -3.97
C SER A 132 11.25 -9.57 -4.89
N ASN A 133 11.86 -8.86 -5.83
CA ASN A 133 11.13 -8.17 -6.90
C ASN A 133 10.73 -9.09 -8.05
N LYS A 134 10.56 -10.39 -7.78
CA LYS A 134 10.38 -11.43 -8.80
C LYS A 134 9.18 -12.29 -8.46
N ILE A 135 8.25 -12.41 -9.40
CA ILE A 135 7.07 -13.27 -9.25
C ILE A 135 7.03 -14.25 -10.41
N ALA A 136 6.99 -15.54 -10.07
CA ALA A 136 6.87 -16.61 -11.05
C ALA A 136 5.58 -16.47 -11.88
N THR A 137 5.64 -16.81 -13.16
CA THR A 137 4.53 -16.60 -14.10
C THR A 137 3.22 -17.29 -13.68
N ALA A 138 3.29 -18.44 -12.99
CA ALA A 138 2.12 -19.11 -12.44
C ALA A 138 1.43 -18.27 -11.34
N ASP A 139 2.20 -17.82 -10.35
CA ASP A 139 1.72 -17.00 -9.24
C ASP A 139 1.21 -15.65 -9.74
N PHE A 140 1.92 -15.06 -10.70
CA PHE A 140 1.48 -13.85 -11.40
C PHE A 140 0.10 -14.03 -12.02
N ASN A 141 -0.12 -15.09 -12.80
CA ASN A 141 -1.39 -15.31 -13.47
C ASN A 141 -2.55 -15.51 -12.48
N THR A 142 -2.30 -16.26 -11.40
CA THR A 142 -3.29 -16.45 -10.32
C THR A 142 -3.59 -15.14 -9.61
N ALA A 143 -2.58 -14.39 -9.19
CA ALA A 143 -2.76 -13.10 -8.52
C ALA A 143 -3.45 -12.10 -9.43
N TRP A 144 -3.01 -12.00 -10.69
CA TRP A 144 -3.56 -11.11 -11.69
C TRP A 144 -5.05 -11.33 -11.87
N SER A 145 -5.48 -12.57 -12.17
CA SER A 145 -6.90 -12.88 -12.38
C SER A 145 -7.73 -12.48 -11.16
N ASN A 146 -7.28 -12.88 -9.97
CA ASN A 146 -7.95 -12.58 -8.71
C ASN A 146 -8.12 -11.08 -8.46
N ILE A 147 -7.08 -10.28 -8.72
CA ILE A 147 -7.10 -8.84 -8.51
C ILE A 147 -7.90 -8.14 -9.62
N SER A 148 -7.65 -8.46 -10.89
CA SER A 148 -8.32 -7.80 -12.01
C SER A 148 -9.84 -8.03 -12.01
N ASP A 149 -10.28 -9.21 -11.59
CA ASP A 149 -11.70 -9.53 -11.48
C ASP A 149 -12.37 -8.71 -10.37
N ALA A 150 -11.72 -8.59 -9.21
CA ALA A 150 -12.18 -7.76 -8.10
C ALA A 150 -12.21 -6.27 -8.48
N VAL A 151 -11.16 -5.78 -9.12
CA VAL A 151 -11.04 -4.42 -9.64
C VAL A 151 -12.15 -4.12 -10.66
N SER A 152 -12.45 -5.06 -11.54
CA SER A 152 -13.51 -4.90 -12.55
C SER A 152 -14.91 -4.84 -11.92
N ARG A 153 -15.19 -5.67 -10.91
CA ARG A 153 -16.50 -5.65 -10.21
C ARG A 153 -16.69 -4.37 -9.39
N LEU A 154 -15.64 -3.89 -8.71
CA LEU A 154 -15.70 -2.67 -7.90
C LEU A 154 -15.69 -1.39 -8.76
N GLY A 155 -14.92 -1.38 -9.84
CA GLY A 155 -14.66 -0.19 -10.65
C GLY A 155 -15.43 -0.09 -11.96
N GLY A 156 -16.04 -1.18 -12.42
CA GLY A 156 -16.78 -1.26 -13.68
C GLY A 156 -15.88 -1.31 -14.93
N GLN A 157 -16.51 -1.06 -16.08
CA GLN A 157 -15.89 -1.19 -17.40
C GLN A 157 -14.58 -0.40 -17.60
N PRO A 158 -14.46 0.87 -17.14
CA PRO A 158 -13.21 1.61 -17.32
C PRO A 158 -12.00 0.93 -16.65
N MET A 159 -12.19 0.36 -15.46
CA MET A 159 -11.11 -0.34 -14.74
C MET A 159 -10.83 -1.71 -15.37
N ASN A 160 -11.83 -2.36 -15.96
CA ASN A 160 -11.63 -3.61 -16.69
C ASN A 160 -10.75 -3.40 -17.93
N GLN A 161 -11.04 -2.36 -18.72
CA GLN A 161 -10.24 -2.00 -19.89
C GLN A 161 -8.79 -1.68 -19.50
N GLU A 162 -8.60 -0.88 -18.45
CA GLU A 162 -7.25 -0.52 -17.98
C GLU A 162 -6.47 -1.74 -17.46
N CYS A 163 -7.14 -2.72 -16.82
CA CYS A 163 -6.51 -4.00 -16.49
C CYS A 163 -6.04 -4.72 -17.77
N GLN A 164 -6.88 -4.83 -18.80
CA GLN A 164 -6.52 -5.53 -20.03
C GLN A 164 -5.32 -4.88 -20.72
N GLU A 165 -5.34 -3.56 -20.85
CA GLU A 165 -4.24 -2.77 -21.41
C GLU A 165 -2.97 -2.95 -20.59
N LEU A 166 -3.06 -2.88 -19.25
CA LEU A 166 -1.93 -3.10 -18.36
C LEU A 166 -1.37 -4.53 -18.41
N LYS A 167 -2.15 -5.53 -18.85
CA LYS A 167 -1.64 -6.90 -18.99
C LYS A 167 -0.86 -7.10 -20.29
N VAL A 168 -1.31 -6.48 -21.38
CA VAL A 168 -0.83 -6.77 -22.75
C VAL A 168 0.22 -5.76 -23.21
N ASN A 169 0.13 -4.50 -22.79
CA ASN A 169 1.06 -3.47 -23.23
C ASN A 169 2.47 -3.79 -22.74
N SER A 170 3.44 -3.74 -23.65
CA SER A 170 4.86 -3.80 -23.29
C SER A 170 5.16 -2.76 -22.21
N LEU A 171 5.84 -3.17 -21.14
CA LEU A 171 6.35 -2.24 -20.15
C LEU A 171 7.52 -1.47 -20.75
N ASP A 172 7.25 -0.50 -21.64
CA ASP A 172 8.29 0.43 -22.06
C ASP A 172 8.74 1.21 -20.81
N HIS A 173 9.96 0.95 -20.36
CA HIS A 173 10.56 1.61 -19.19
C HIS A 173 10.51 3.13 -19.29
N ASN A 174 10.39 3.71 -20.49
CA ASN A 174 10.27 5.15 -20.72
C ASN A 174 8.83 5.69 -20.63
N GLN A 175 7.81 4.82 -20.67
CA GLN A 175 6.39 5.17 -20.52
C GLN A 175 5.82 4.92 -19.12
N ILE A 176 6.55 4.22 -18.24
CA ILE A 176 6.17 4.11 -16.83
C ILE A 176 6.11 5.54 -16.24
N PRO A 177 4.93 6.04 -15.82
CA PRO A 177 4.73 7.41 -15.37
C PRO A 177 5.74 7.79 -14.28
N ARG A 178 6.35 8.98 -14.34
CA ARG A 178 7.44 9.39 -13.42
C ARG A 178 7.10 9.26 -11.93
N ASN A 179 5.84 9.32 -11.55
CA ASN A 179 5.34 9.10 -10.18
C ASN A 179 5.35 7.61 -9.78
N ILE A 180 5.03 6.70 -10.70
CA ILE A 180 5.16 5.26 -10.51
C ILE A 180 6.62 4.83 -10.63
N ARG A 181 7.35 5.35 -11.63
CA ARG A 181 8.79 5.19 -11.75
C ARG A 181 9.49 5.75 -10.52
N GLY A 182 9.01 6.84 -9.92
CA GLY A 182 9.51 7.40 -8.67
C GLY A 182 9.25 6.49 -7.48
N GLN A 183 8.05 5.94 -7.32
CA GLN A 183 7.71 4.98 -6.26
C GLN A 183 8.44 3.63 -6.39
N ILE A 184 8.48 3.09 -7.62
CA ILE A 184 9.21 1.86 -7.93
C ILE A 184 10.72 2.11 -7.86
N LYS A 185 11.24 3.27 -8.28
CA LYS A 185 12.67 3.60 -8.18
C LYS A 185 13.10 3.95 -6.75
N GLU A 186 12.28 4.60 -5.93
CA GLU A 186 12.57 4.78 -4.48
C GLU A 186 12.52 3.44 -3.74
N GLU A 187 11.58 2.54 -4.06
CA GLU A 187 11.52 1.20 -3.45
C GLU A 187 12.63 0.26 -3.99
N LEU A 188 12.95 0.31 -5.29
CA LEU A 188 14.03 -0.48 -5.91
C LEU A 188 15.43 0.11 -5.64
N GLU A 189 15.62 1.43 -5.44
CA GLU A 189 16.92 2.03 -5.04
C GLU A 189 17.25 1.70 -3.59
N ILE A 190 16.26 1.48 -2.72
CA ILE A 190 16.47 0.87 -1.39
C ILE A 190 17.04 -0.55 -1.53
N TRP A 191 16.67 -1.28 -2.59
CA TRP A 191 17.08 -2.68 -2.80
C TRP A 191 18.29 -2.86 -3.75
N ALA A 192 18.64 -1.87 -4.58
CA ALA A 192 19.79 -1.94 -5.48
C ALA A 192 21.12 -1.59 -4.79
N GLU A 193 21.10 -1.05 -3.57
CA GLU A 193 22.31 -0.91 -2.75
C GLU A 193 22.66 -2.21 -1.97
N ASP A 194 21.78 -3.21 -1.96
CA ASP A 194 21.98 -4.50 -1.26
C ASP A 194 22.89 -5.50 -2.02
N ASP A 195 23.16 -5.30 -3.32
CA ASP A 195 24.14 -6.12 -4.05
C ASP A 195 25.59 -5.93 -3.53
N LYS A 196 25.78 -5.07 -2.53
CA LYS A 196 27.06 -4.91 -1.81
C LYS A 196 27.08 -5.42 -0.37
N MET A 197 25.99 -5.94 0.19
CA MET A 197 26.02 -6.44 1.58
C MET A 197 25.28 -7.76 1.76
N PHE A 198 25.70 -8.77 1.01
CA PHE A 198 25.46 -10.17 1.35
C PHE A 198 25.98 -10.45 2.78
N ILE A 199 25.10 -10.86 3.70
CA ILE A 199 25.46 -11.88 4.69
C ILE A 199 24.29 -12.87 4.82
N GLU A 200 24.48 -14.04 4.23
CA GLU A 200 23.75 -15.27 4.57
C GLU A 200 23.95 -15.58 6.06
N THR A 201 22.89 -15.92 6.78
CA THR A 201 22.95 -17.00 7.78
C THR A 201 21.56 -17.32 8.35
N ASN A 202 21.34 -18.63 8.50
CA ASN A 202 20.13 -19.30 8.98
C ASN A 202 19.46 -18.62 10.19
N GLY A 203 18.17 -18.28 10.03
CA GLY A 203 17.30 -17.79 11.12
C GLY A 203 16.73 -16.37 10.93
N ALA A 204 16.42 -16.00 9.69
CA ALA A 204 16.06 -14.65 9.21
C ALA A 204 15.34 -13.75 10.24
N LYS A 205 16.07 -12.76 10.76
CA LYS A 205 15.48 -11.63 11.49
C LYS A 205 14.93 -10.63 10.46
N ARG A 206 13.64 -10.33 10.55
CA ARG A 206 12.94 -9.32 9.76
C ARG A 206 13.63 -7.95 9.89
N VAL A 207 14.20 -7.42 8.82
CA VAL A 207 14.81 -6.07 8.78
C VAL A 207 13.71 -5.05 8.50
N SER A 208 13.73 -3.91 9.20
CA SER A 208 12.78 -2.82 8.97
C SER A 208 13.16 -2.00 7.73
N PRO A 209 12.24 -1.67 6.80
CA PRO A 209 12.51 -0.75 5.70
C PRO A 209 13.03 0.62 6.16
N LEU A 210 12.56 1.09 7.33
CA LEU A 210 13.04 2.31 7.94
C LEU A 210 14.49 2.16 8.42
N PHE A 211 14.85 1.01 8.98
CA PHE A 211 16.23 0.72 9.39
C PHE A 211 17.19 0.78 8.20
N ILE A 212 16.83 0.18 7.07
CA ILE A 212 17.64 0.20 5.84
C ILE A 212 17.77 1.62 5.29
N ALA A 213 16.66 2.37 5.20
CA ALA A 213 16.70 3.77 4.76
C ALA A 213 17.57 4.65 5.68
N CYS A 214 17.59 4.35 6.99
CA CYS A 214 18.45 5.00 7.97
C CYS A 214 19.92 4.58 7.86
N PHE A 215 20.21 3.34 7.47
CA PHE A 215 21.56 2.84 7.23
C PHE A 215 22.19 3.49 5.98
N ASN A 216 21.43 3.54 4.88
CA ASN A 216 21.91 4.07 3.59
C ASN A 216 21.83 5.60 3.46
N GLY A 217 21.25 6.31 4.43
CA GLY A 217 21.19 7.78 4.37
C GLY A 217 20.07 8.34 3.49
N HIS A 218 19.06 7.52 3.17
CA HIS A 218 17.95 7.89 2.29
C HIS A 218 16.91 8.77 2.99
N THR A 219 17.23 10.05 3.17
CA THR A 219 16.43 11.00 3.97
C THR A 219 14.99 11.13 3.49
N LYS A 220 14.75 11.21 2.17
CA LYS A 220 13.38 11.31 1.60
C LYS A 220 12.56 10.04 1.85
N THR A 221 13.20 8.88 1.74
CA THR A 221 12.60 7.60 2.05
C THR A 221 12.25 7.50 3.53
N VAL A 222 13.14 7.97 4.43
CA VAL A 222 12.85 8.04 5.86
C VAL A 222 11.61 8.90 6.10
N GLU A 223 11.53 10.10 5.54
CA GLU A 223 10.36 10.97 5.67
C GLU A 223 9.07 10.32 5.15
N LEU A 224 9.15 9.63 4.01
CA LEU A 224 8.01 8.91 3.43
C LEU A 224 7.58 7.73 4.30
N LEU A 225 8.51 6.94 4.81
CA LEU A 225 8.22 5.80 5.70
C LEU A 225 7.63 6.26 7.03
N LEU A 226 8.15 7.35 7.60
CA LEU A 226 7.59 7.97 8.80
C LEU A 226 6.18 8.54 8.57
N LYS A 227 5.93 9.14 7.40
CA LYS A 227 4.59 9.58 6.99
C LYS A 227 3.59 8.42 6.86
N ASN A 228 4.09 7.20 6.67
CA ASN A 228 3.29 5.97 6.61
C ASN A 228 3.40 5.14 7.90
N ASP A 229 3.66 5.79 9.05
CA ASP A 229 3.68 5.18 10.38
C ASP A 229 4.67 4.00 10.54
N ALA A 230 5.82 4.04 9.86
CA ALA A 230 6.88 3.05 10.06
C ALA A 230 7.35 3.06 11.53
N ASP A 231 7.44 1.87 12.14
CA ASP A 231 7.88 1.72 13.53
C ASP A 231 9.35 2.11 13.70
N VAL A 232 9.56 3.28 14.33
CA VAL A 232 10.88 3.87 14.62
C VAL A 232 11.67 3.11 15.68
N ASN A 233 11.03 2.20 16.41
CA ASN A 233 11.64 1.43 17.49
C ASN A 233 11.94 -0.02 17.10
N LEU A 234 11.55 -0.45 15.89
CA LEU A 234 11.77 -1.82 15.44
C LEU A 234 13.26 -2.10 15.27
N LYS A 235 13.80 -2.97 16.12
CA LYS A 235 15.24 -3.26 16.17
C LYS A 235 15.67 -4.31 15.15
N TRP A 236 16.82 -4.10 14.54
CA TRP A 236 17.55 -5.13 13.80
C TRP A 236 18.91 -5.33 14.46
N GLU A 237 19.22 -6.59 14.80
CA GLU A 237 20.41 -6.96 15.58
C GLU A 237 20.63 -6.14 16.88
N GLY A 238 19.54 -5.69 17.49
CA GLY A 238 19.58 -4.90 18.74
C GLY A 238 19.70 -3.39 18.53
N LEU A 239 19.87 -2.92 17.29
CA LEU A 239 19.96 -1.50 16.93
C LEU A 239 18.62 -0.98 16.41
N THR A 240 18.25 0.25 16.81
CA THR A 240 17.08 0.95 16.23
C THR A 240 17.45 1.70 14.94
N PRO A 241 16.47 2.10 14.12
CA PRO A 241 16.68 3.04 13.00
C PRO A 241 17.43 4.33 13.40
N LEU A 242 17.21 4.83 14.61
CA LEU A 242 17.94 6.01 15.11
C LEU A 242 19.40 5.68 15.45
N ASP A 243 19.67 4.51 16.02
CA ASP A 243 21.03 4.08 16.37
C ASP A 243 21.88 3.89 15.11
N ILE A 244 21.30 3.27 14.08
CA ILE A 244 22.00 3.08 12.81
C ILE A 244 22.24 4.40 12.08
N ALA A 245 21.26 5.32 12.06
CA ALA A 245 21.44 6.66 11.48
C ALA A 245 22.55 7.46 12.18
N ARG A 246 22.70 7.31 13.51
CA ARG A 246 23.81 7.91 14.27
C ARG A 246 25.15 7.26 13.93
N ARG A 247 25.19 5.93 13.85
CA ARG A 247 26.42 5.17 13.58
C ARG A 247 27.00 5.49 12.20
N GLU A 248 26.14 5.61 11.20
CA GLU A 248 26.51 5.96 9.81
C GLU A 248 26.59 7.49 9.57
N ASN A 249 26.41 8.30 10.63
CA ASN A 249 26.54 9.76 10.60
C ASN A 249 25.56 10.52 9.67
N HIS A 250 24.34 10.00 9.51
CA HIS A 250 23.29 10.64 8.70
C HIS A 250 22.54 11.72 9.49
N CYS A 251 23.17 12.87 9.71
CA CYS A 251 22.66 13.93 10.59
C CYS A 251 21.23 14.40 10.27
N ASN A 252 20.87 14.47 8.99
CA ASN A 252 19.51 14.86 8.56
C ASN A 252 18.46 13.85 9.03
N ILE A 253 18.76 12.56 8.91
CA ILE A 253 17.87 11.47 9.35
C ILE A 253 17.76 11.45 10.86
N VAL A 254 18.88 11.65 11.58
CA VAL A 254 18.87 11.75 13.05
C VAL A 254 17.93 12.87 13.50
N HIS A 255 17.98 14.03 12.84
CA HIS A 255 17.09 15.15 13.13
C HIS A 255 15.62 14.82 12.83
N VAL A 256 15.35 14.16 11.70
CA VAL A 256 14.00 13.73 11.31
C VAL A 256 13.42 12.74 12.32
N LEU A 257 14.17 11.69 12.69
CA LEU A 257 13.72 10.67 13.65
C LEU A 257 13.53 11.19 15.07
N GLN A 258 14.34 12.17 15.52
CA GLN A 258 14.20 12.76 16.86
C GLN A 258 12.96 13.63 17.04
N LYS A 259 12.39 14.13 15.93
CA LYS A 259 11.15 14.92 15.94
C LYS A 259 9.89 14.06 16.02
N THR A 260 10.00 12.79 15.66
CA THR A 260 8.87 11.85 15.60
C THR A 260 8.81 11.10 16.94
N LYS A 261 8.01 11.61 17.89
CA LYS A 261 7.73 10.97 19.19
C LYS A 261 6.29 10.48 19.26
#